data_AF-A0A0K6H9N8-F1
#
_entry.id   AF-A0A0K6H9N8-F1
#
_cell.length_a   1.000
_cell.length_b   1.000
_cell.length_c   1.000
_cell.angle_alpha   90.00
_cell.angle_beta   90.00
_cell.angle_gamma   90.00
#
_symmetry.space_group_name_H-M   'P 1'
#
loop_
_entity.id
_entity.type
_entity.pdbx_description
1 polymer ?
#
loop_
_entity_poly.entity_id
_entity_poly.type
_entity_poly.pdbx_seq_one_letter_code
_entity_poly.pdbx_strand_id
1 'polypeptide(L)' 'MRIAMMIIIGLFLLGCSQTPNSNAGTKTVVDQTYIASVEQAAQKSAVDVIWVNPPTKKVKENN' A
#
# COMPACT_ATOMS: atom_id res chain seq x y z
N MET A 1 9.97 -39.00 33.41
CA MET A 1 10.45 -37.62 33.14
C MET A 1 10.86 -37.36 31.69
N ARG A 2 11.42 -38.33 30.93
CA ARG A 2 11.81 -38.13 29.52
C ARG A 2 10.63 -37.87 28.55
N ILE A 3 9.47 -38.49 28.79
CA ILE A 3 8.28 -38.35 27.94
C ILE A 3 7.63 -36.96 28.13
N ALA A 4 7.59 -36.44 29.37
CA ALA A 4 7.04 -35.12 29.66
C ALA A 4 7.85 -33.99 28.98
N MET A 5 9.17 -34.15 28.88
CA MET A 5 10.05 -33.20 28.19
C MET A 5 9.81 -33.16 26.67
N MET A 6 9.50 -34.30 26.05
CA MET A 6 9.17 -34.35 24.61
C MET A 6 7.82 -33.69 24.29
N ILE A 7 6.83 -33.79 25.17
CA ILE A 7 5.51 -33.16 25.00
C ILE A 7 5.65 -31.63 25.03
N ILE A 8 6.46 -31.09 25.95
CA ILE A 8 6.69 -29.64 26.08
C ILE A 8 7.35 -29.07 24.82
N ILE A 9 8.29 -29.79 24.21
CA ILE A 9 8.96 -29.35 22.97
C ILE A 9 8.01 -29.38 21.76
N GLY A 10 7.09 -30.35 21.71
CA GLY A 10 6.07 -30.42 20.64
C GLY A 10 5.06 -29.28 20.68
N LEU A 11 4.72 -28.77 21.87
CA LEU A 11 3.79 -27.64 22.04
C LEU A 11 4.37 -26.30 21.55
N PHE A 12 5.70 -26.14 21.53
CA PHE A 12 6.34 -24.91 21.05
C PHE A 12 6.34 -24.76 19.52
N LEU A 13 6.14 -25.84 18.77
CA LEU A 13 6.22 -25.83 17.30
C LEU A 13 4.90 -25.47 16.59
N LEU A 14 3.78 -25.39 17.32
CA LEU A 14 2.47 -25.02 16.75
C LEU A 14 2.22 -23.50 16.72
N GLY A 15 3.17 -22.68 17.21
CA GLY A 15 3.01 -21.23 17.37
C GLY A 15 3.44 -20.35 16.19
N CYS A 16 4.02 -20.91 15.13
CA CYS A 16 4.45 -20.12 13.96
C CYS A 16 3.34 -20.01 12.91
N SER A 17 2.15 -19.52 13.27
CA SER A 17 1.20 -19.02 12.26
C SER A 17 1.69 -17.67 11.78
N GLN A 18 2.57 -17.67 10.78
CA GLN A 18 2.93 -16.46 10.05
C GLN A 18 1.68 -15.96 9.35
N THR A 19 1.05 -14.92 9.91
CA THR A 19 -0.04 -14.21 9.23
C THR A 19 0.51 -13.75 7.87
N PRO A 20 -0.04 -14.21 6.73
CA PRO A 20 0.34 -13.61 5.46
C PRO A 20 -0.08 -12.15 5.53
N ASN A 21 0.92 -11.27 5.59
CA ASN A 21 0.70 -9.84 5.49
C ASN A 21 0.23 -9.57 4.06
N SER A 22 -1.07 -9.76 3.80
CA SER A 22 -1.74 -9.48 2.53
C SER A 22 -1.84 -7.98 2.25
N ASN A 23 -0.85 -7.20 2.69
CA ASN A 23 -0.52 -5.93 2.10
C ASN A 23 0.25 -6.21 0.81
N ALA A 24 -0.42 -6.82 -0.17
CA ALA A 24 -0.05 -6.63 -1.56
C ALA A 24 -0.26 -5.12 -1.81
N GLY A 25 0.81 -4.37 -1.60
CA GLY A 25 0.76 -2.95 -1.28
C GLY A 25 0.01 -2.18 -2.35
N THR A 26 -1.02 -1.45 -1.94
CA THR A 26 -1.56 -0.40 -2.80
C THR A 26 -0.93 0.89 -2.37
N LYS A 27 -0.07 1.45 -3.23
CA LYS A 27 0.53 2.76 -3.00
C LYS A 27 -0.41 3.81 -3.56
N THR A 28 -0.67 4.87 -2.79
CA THR A 28 -1.36 6.05 -3.29
C THR A 28 -0.31 6.98 -3.89
N VAL A 29 -0.50 7.37 -5.16
CA VAL A 29 0.38 8.27 -5.90
C VAL A 29 -0.42 9.40 -6.52
N VAL A 30 0.20 10.57 -6.69
CA VAL A 30 -0.43 11.71 -7.36
C VAL A 30 -0.71 11.38 -8.82
N ASP A 31 -1.89 11.77 -9.31
CA ASP A 31 -2.31 11.51 -10.68
C ASP A 31 -1.84 12.61 -11.64
N GLN A 32 -0.59 12.53 -12.09
CA GLN A 32 0.01 13.54 -12.97
C GLN A 32 -0.70 13.68 -14.32
N THR A 33 -1.30 12.59 -14.84
CA THR A 33 -2.02 12.64 -16.11
C THR A 33 -3.26 13.51 -15.99
N TYR A 34 -4.00 13.37 -14.88
CA TYR A 34 -5.16 14.22 -14.62
C TYR A 34 -4.74 15.67 -14.40
N ILE A 35 -3.73 15.92 -13.56
CA ILE A 35 -3.22 17.27 -13.30
C ILE A 35 -2.84 17.98 -14.60
N ALA A 36 -2.06 17.31 -15.46
CA ALA A 36 -1.64 17.88 -16.74
C ALA A 36 -2.82 18.24 -17.65
N SER A 37 -3.88 17.41 -17.64
CA SER A 37 -5.09 17.69 -18.44
C SER A 37 -5.83 18.94 -17.95
N VAL A 38 -5.93 19.12 -16.64
CA VAL A 38 -6.56 20.30 -16.03
C VAL A 38 -5.71 21.54 -16.27
N GLU A 39 -4.39 21.46 -16.06
CA GLU A 39 -3.48 22.57 -16.29
C GLU A 39 -3.47 23.01 -17.76
N GLN A 40 -3.54 22.07 -18.70
CA GLN A 40 -3.66 22.41 -20.12
C GLN A 40 -4.97 23.14 -20.44
N ALA A 41 -6.09 22.74 -19.83
CA ALA A 41 -7.37 23.42 -20.00
C ALA A 41 -7.38 24.81 -19.35
N ALA A 42 -6.76 24.94 -18.18
CA ALA A 42 -6.60 26.19 -17.46
C ALA A 42 -5.75 27.19 -18.26
N GLN A 43 -4.65 26.74 -18.85
CA GLN A 43 -3.80 27.57 -19.70
C GLN A 43 -4.56 28.14 -20.91
N LYS A 44 -5.39 27.31 -21.58
CA LYS A 44 -6.25 27.77 -22.69
C LYS A 44 -7.29 28.80 -22.26
N SER A 45 -7.64 28.80 -20.98
CA SER A 45 -8.64 29.69 -20.38
C SER A 45 -8.02 30.88 -19.65
N ALA A 46 -6.69 31.02 -19.68
CA ALA A 46 -5.93 32.06 -18.98
C ALA A 46 -6.25 32.15 -17.47
N VAL A 47 -6.43 31.01 -16.82
CA VAL A 47 -6.63 30.92 -15.36
C VAL A 47 -5.52 30.10 -14.71
N ASP A 48 -5.16 30.48 -13.49
CA ASP A 48 -4.19 29.75 -12.68
C ASP A 48 -4.88 28.70 -11.80
N VAL A 49 -4.25 27.54 -11.65
CA VAL A 49 -4.73 26.44 -10.81
C VAL A 49 -3.75 26.20 -9.67
N ILE A 50 -4.24 26.25 -8.43
CA ILE A 50 -3.45 25.99 -7.23
C ILE A 50 -3.98 24.72 -6.56
N TRP A 51 -3.13 23.70 -6.46
CA TRP A 51 -3.48 22.43 -5.85
C TRP A 51 -3.16 22.42 -4.34
N VAL A 52 -4.18 22.50 -3.50
CA VAL A 52 -4.04 22.33 -2.04
C VAL A 52 -4.05 20.85 -1.65
N ASN A 53 -4.85 20.04 -2.36
CA ASN A 53 -4.91 18.59 -2.22
C ASN A 53 -5.00 17.96 -3.62
N PRO A 54 -3.87 17.64 -4.26
CA PRO A 54 -3.87 17.17 -5.64
C PRO A 54 -4.54 15.78 -5.76
N PRO A 55 -5.16 15.49 -6.92
CA PRO A 55 -5.82 14.21 -7.14
C PRO A 55 -4.82 13.06 -7.12
N THR A 56 -5.23 11.92 -6.56
CA THR A 56 -4.39 10.73 -6.40
C THR A 56 -5.07 9.49 -6.95
N LYS A 57 -4.26 8.49 -7.28
CA LYS A 57 -4.70 7.16 -7.72
C LYS A 57 -3.98 6.08 -6.93
N LYS A 58 -4.65 4.92 -6.81
CA LYS A 58 -4.05 3.73 -6.22
C LYS A 58 -3.32 2.95 -7.30
N VAL A 59 -2.06 2.64 -7.07
CA VAL A 59 -1.25 1.76 -7.92
C VAL A 59 -0.85 0.52 -7.13
N LYS A 60 -0.82 -0.63 -7.80
CA LYS A 60 -0.29 -1.86 -7.22
C LYS A 60 1.21 -1.69 -7.06
N GLU A 61 1.71 -1.98 -5.87
CA GLU A 61 3.13 -2.06 -5.56
C GLU A 61 3.65 -3.38 -6.15
N ASN A 62 4.28 -3.27 -7.31
CA ASN A 62 5.06 -4.33 -7.92
C ASN A 62 6.41 -4.40 -7.21
N ASN A 63 6.56 -5.38 -6.31
CA ASN A 63 7.83 -5.80 -5.74
C ASN A 63 8.63 -6.58 -6.79
#